data_AF-A0A963GUJ9-F1
#
_entry.id   AF-A0A963GUJ9-F1
#
_cell.length_a   1.000
_cell.length_b   1.000
_cell.length_c   1.000
_cell.angle_alpha   90.00
_cell.angle_beta   90.00
_cell.angle_gamma   90.00
#
_symmetry.space_group_name_H-M   'P 1'
#
loop_
_entity.id
_entity.type
_entity.pdbx_description
1 polymer ?
#
loop_
_entity_poly.entity_id
_entity_poly.type
_entity_poly.pdbx_seq_one_letter_code
_entity_poly.pdbx_strand_id
1 'polypeptide(L)'
;MHHPISEIIDGQTVCTAKPTDTVLAAAERMKDRSIGALLVVDGDQLVGIFTERDALYRVIAAGADPSKTKISEVMTPNPQTIEADKPFRNALHLMYENGYRHVPVVDGGRPIGVVSARDALGADLVEFESDLEVRENISEILG
;
A
#
# COMPACT_ATOMS: atom_id res chain seq x y z
N MET A 1 -11.41 -11.50 -4.99
CA MET A 1 -11.07 -10.51 -6.05
C MET A 1 -12.18 -9.51 -6.43
N HIS A 2 -13.46 -9.71 -6.04
CA HIS A 2 -14.54 -8.75 -6.32
C HIS A 2 -14.77 -7.72 -5.21
N HIS A 3 -14.16 -7.90 -4.03
CA HIS A 3 -14.23 -6.99 -2.90
C HIS A 3 -13.84 -5.56 -3.29
N PRO A 4 -14.58 -4.54 -2.82
CA PRO A 4 -14.16 -3.17 -2.92
C PRO A 4 -12.87 -2.95 -2.11
N ILE A 5 -12.03 -2.04 -2.58
CA ILE A 5 -10.78 -1.69 -1.91
C ILE A 5 -11.02 -1.20 -0.47
N SER A 6 -12.17 -0.56 -0.21
CA SER A 6 -12.58 -0.14 1.14
C SER A 6 -12.56 -1.28 2.17
N GLU A 7 -12.87 -2.51 1.78
CA GLU A 7 -12.79 -3.68 2.67
C GLU A 7 -11.34 -4.11 2.92
N ILE A 8 -10.47 -3.95 1.92
CA ILE A 8 -9.06 -4.34 2.01
C ILE A 8 -8.27 -3.41 2.93
N ILE A 9 -8.60 -2.11 2.89
CA ILE A 9 -7.94 -1.09 3.73
C ILE A 9 -8.67 -0.85 5.06
N ASP A 10 -9.70 -1.65 5.38
CA ASP A 10 -10.45 -1.47 6.62
C ASP A 10 -9.54 -1.66 7.84
N GLY A 11 -9.68 -0.76 8.84
CA GLY A 11 -8.80 -0.71 10.00
C GLY A 11 -7.35 -0.31 9.74
N GLN A 12 -6.96 -0.01 8.48
CA GLN A 12 -5.61 0.44 8.16
C GLN A 12 -5.33 1.83 8.75
N THR A 13 -4.21 1.97 9.45
CA THR A 13 -3.70 3.30 9.83
C THR A 13 -2.83 3.85 8.70
N VAL A 14 -3.30 4.92 8.05
CA VAL A 14 -2.55 5.58 6.97
C VAL A 14 -1.23 6.13 7.52
N CYS A 15 -0.12 5.60 7.04
CA CYS A 15 1.21 6.06 7.43
C CYS A 15 1.75 7.02 6.38
N THR A 16 2.04 8.25 6.82
CA THR A 16 2.47 9.34 5.94
C THR A 16 3.87 9.87 6.31
N ALA A 17 4.47 10.57 5.36
CA ALA A 17 5.67 11.37 5.54
C ALA A 17 5.52 12.74 4.89
N LYS A 18 6.25 13.73 5.41
CA LYS A 18 6.37 15.04 4.77
C LYS A 18 7.46 15.01 3.69
N PRO A 19 7.36 15.83 2.64
CA PRO A 19 8.43 15.96 1.63
C PRO A 19 9.80 16.25 2.25
N THR A 20 9.82 17.02 3.35
CA THR A 20 11.01 17.45 4.07
C THR A 20 11.56 16.44 5.08
N ASP A 21 10.87 15.31 5.30
CA ASP A 21 11.37 14.25 6.15
C ASP A 21 12.63 13.63 5.52
N THR A 22 13.51 13.10 6.36
CA THR A 22 14.70 12.38 5.88
C THR A 22 14.35 10.95 5.53
N VAL A 23 15.12 10.34 4.64
CA VAL A 23 15.00 8.92 4.30
C VAL A 23 15.14 8.05 5.56
N LEU A 24 16.06 8.39 6.46
CA LEU A 24 16.23 7.67 7.72
C LEU A 24 14.96 7.67 8.57
N ALA A 25 14.36 8.84 8.81
CA ALA A 25 13.14 8.94 9.61
C ALA A 25 11.96 8.19 8.95
N ALA A 26 11.88 8.22 7.62
CA ALA A 26 10.89 7.45 6.88
C ALA A 26 11.12 5.93 7.03
N ALA A 27 12.36 5.46 6.90
CA ALA A 27 12.71 4.05 7.07
C ALA A 27 12.45 3.54 8.50
N GLU A 28 12.72 4.36 9.52
CA GLU A 28 12.37 4.05 10.92
C GLU A 28 10.86 3.86 11.10
N ARG A 29 10.04 4.78 10.56
CA ARG A 29 8.58 4.61 10.59
C ARG A 29 8.11 3.37 9.84
N MET A 30 8.70 3.08 8.67
CA MET A 30 8.38 1.88 7.89
C MET A 30 8.68 0.61 8.69
N LYS A 31 9.82 0.56 9.38
CA LYS A 31 10.19 -0.53 10.28
C LYS A 31 9.20 -0.66 11.44
N ASP A 32 8.94 0.42 12.16
CA ASP A 32 8.09 0.41 13.36
C ASP A 32 6.65 -0.03 13.04
N ARG A 33 6.18 0.28 11.83
CA ARG A 33 4.85 -0.10 11.34
C ARG A 33 4.83 -1.37 10.51
N SER A 34 6.00 -1.95 10.22
CA SER A 34 6.17 -3.13 9.36
C SER A 34 5.52 -2.98 7.97
N ILE A 35 5.67 -1.79 7.36
CA ILE A 35 5.11 -1.43 6.05
C ILE A 35 6.21 -1.22 4.99
N GLY A 36 5.88 -1.49 3.73
CA GLY A 36 6.80 -1.39 2.59
C GLY A 36 6.72 -0.07 1.80
N ALA A 37 5.80 0.83 2.16
CA ALA A 37 5.61 2.12 1.51
C ALA A 37 5.08 3.18 2.48
N LEU A 38 5.40 4.44 2.21
CA LEU A 38 4.86 5.62 2.87
C LEU A 38 4.25 6.55 1.83
N LEU A 39 3.09 7.10 2.15
CA LEU A 39 2.46 8.16 1.37
C LEU A 39 3.10 9.49 1.74
N VAL A 40 3.56 10.24 0.75
CA VAL A 40 4.16 11.56 0.96
C VAL A 40 3.09 12.61 0.77
N VAL A 41 2.85 13.39 1.82
CA VAL A 41 1.74 14.33 1.91
C VAL A 41 2.26 15.73 2.21
N ASP A 42 1.78 16.71 1.45
CA ASP A 42 1.96 18.14 1.75
C ASP A 42 0.59 18.75 2.09
N GLY A 43 0.43 19.20 3.34
CA GLY A 43 -0.89 19.48 3.91
C GLY A 43 -1.76 18.22 3.96
N ASP A 44 -2.87 18.23 3.21
CA ASP A 44 -3.80 17.09 3.06
C ASP A 44 -3.67 16.39 1.70
N GLN A 45 -2.75 16.84 0.84
CA GLN A 45 -2.66 16.38 -0.54
C GLN A 45 -1.54 15.35 -0.69
N LEU A 46 -1.87 14.24 -1.36
CA LEU A 46 -0.87 13.25 -1.76
C LEU A 46 0.02 13.83 -2.87
N VAL A 47 1.31 14.00 -2.56
CA VAL A 47 2.30 14.52 -3.52
C VAL A 47 3.28 13.46 -4.00
N GLY A 48 3.36 12.33 -3.32
CA GLY A 48 4.28 11.26 -3.68
C GLY A 48 4.06 9.95 -2.92
N ILE A 49 4.83 8.93 -3.29
CA ILE A 49 4.99 7.68 -2.55
C ILE A 49 6.47 7.36 -2.43
N PHE A 50 6.90 6.89 -1.26
CA PHE A 50 8.24 6.39 -1.02
C PHE A 50 8.18 4.92 -0.61
N THR A 51 9.00 4.08 -1.24
CA THR A 51 8.96 2.62 -1.03
C THR A 51 10.34 2.06 -0.67
N GLU A 52 10.38 0.81 -0.20
CA GLU A 52 11.63 0.06 0.00
C GLU A 52 12.53 0.07 -1.25
N ARG A 53 11.91 0.00 -2.44
CA ARG A 53 12.60 0.04 -3.72
C ARG A 53 13.33 1.37 -3.92
N ASP A 54 12.68 2.48 -3.56
CA ASP A 54 13.26 3.81 -3.67
C ASP A 54 14.42 3.98 -2.69
N ALA A 55 14.25 3.52 -1.43
CA ALA A 55 15.33 3.50 -0.44
C ALA A 55 16.55 2.73 -0.96
N LEU A 56 16.33 1.52 -1.48
CA LEU A 56 17.40 0.65 -1.97
C LEU A 56 18.14 1.28 -3.17
N TYR A 57 17.40 1.68 -4.21
CA TYR A 57 18.04 2.08 -5.48
C TYR A 57 18.47 3.54 -5.52
N ARG A 58 17.67 4.45 -4.95
CA ARG A 58 17.90 5.90 -5.08
C ARG A 58 18.74 6.47 -3.93
N VAL A 59 18.91 5.72 -2.84
CA VAL A 59 19.68 6.16 -1.66
C VAL A 59 20.87 5.25 -1.43
N ILE A 60 20.63 3.98 -1.09
CA ILE A 60 21.70 3.05 -0.72
C ILE A 60 22.63 2.75 -1.90
N ALA A 61 22.07 2.30 -3.03
CA ALA A 61 22.86 1.98 -4.22
C ALA A 61 23.50 3.24 -4.85
N ALA A 62 22.92 4.42 -4.61
CA ALA A 62 23.47 5.70 -5.04
C ALA A 62 24.56 6.25 -4.09
N GLY A 63 24.79 5.63 -2.93
CA GLY A 63 25.77 6.09 -1.94
C GLY A 63 25.35 7.39 -1.23
N ALA A 64 24.07 7.73 -1.23
CA ALA A 64 23.56 8.92 -0.55
C ALA A 64 23.39 8.68 0.96
N ASP A 65 23.56 9.74 1.76
CA ASP A 65 23.40 9.69 3.21
C ASP A 65 21.91 9.80 3.60
N PRO A 66 21.28 8.71 4.11
CA PRO A 66 19.85 8.70 4.40
C PRO A 66 19.46 9.67 5.53
N SER A 67 20.42 10.11 6.37
CA SER A 67 20.17 11.10 7.42
C SER A 67 20.05 12.52 6.88
N LYS A 68 20.50 12.77 5.65
CA LYS A 68 20.51 14.09 5.01
C LYS A 68 19.58 14.18 3.80
N THR A 69 19.43 13.10 3.05
CA THR A 69 18.56 13.04 1.86
C THR A 69 17.09 13.18 2.25
N LYS A 70 16.39 14.12 1.62
CA LYS A 70 14.95 14.32 1.82
C LYS A 70 14.13 13.35 1.00
N ILE A 71 12.97 12.98 1.52
CA ILE A 71 12.01 12.12 0.83
C ILE A 71 11.60 12.70 -0.51
N SER A 72 11.40 14.02 -0.61
CA SER A 72 11.07 14.70 -1.88
C SER A 72 12.08 14.49 -3.00
N GLU A 73 13.35 14.21 -2.67
CA GLU A 73 14.42 14.01 -3.66
C GLU A 73 14.38 12.60 -4.28
N VAL A 74 13.78 11.64 -3.57
CA VAL A 74 13.85 10.21 -3.92
C VAL A 74 12.51 9.51 -4.00
N MET A 75 11.40 10.15 -3.60
CA MET A 75 10.05 9.60 -3.78
C MET A 75 9.67 9.48 -5.25
N THR A 76 8.65 8.68 -5.55
CA THR A 76 7.95 8.75 -6.83
C THR A 76 6.86 9.83 -6.71
N PRO A 77 6.97 10.96 -7.44
CA PRO A 77 5.99 12.04 -7.38
C PRO A 77 4.72 11.68 -8.15
N ASN A 78 3.58 12.26 -7.76
CA ASN A 78 2.29 12.10 -8.44
C ASN A 78 1.95 10.64 -8.79
N PRO A 79 1.94 9.72 -7.80
CA PRO A 79 1.66 8.31 -8.06
C PRO A 79 0.26 8.13 -8.63
N GLN A 80 0.08 7.08 -9.43
CA GLN A 80 -1.25 6.63 -9.80
C GLN A 80 -2.00 6.22 -8.53
N THR A 81 -3.25 6.67 -8.41
CA THR A 81 -4.11 6.40 -7.26
C THR A 81 -5.33 5.59 -7.69
N ILE A 82 -6.05 5.08 -6.71
CA ILE A 82 -7.33 4.40 -6.92
C ILE A 82 -8.34 4.81 -5.84
N GLU A 83 -9.61 4.87 -6.22
CA GLU A 83 -10.72 5.16 -5.30
C GLU A 83 -11.11 3.89 -4.53
N ALA A 84 -11.55 4.05 -3.28
CA ALA A 84 -11.88 2.92 -2.40
C ALA A 84 -13.11 2.10 -2.86
N ASP A 85 -13.98 2.68 -3.70
CA ASP A 85 -15.15 2.01 -4.26
C ASP A 85 -14.79 1.01 -5.37
N LYS A 86 -13.55 1.04 -5.87
CA LYS A 86 -13.13 0.18 -6.97
C LYS A 86 -12.85 -1.24 -6.49
N PRO A 87 -13.07 -2.25 -7.35
CA PRO A 87 -12.71 -3.62 -7.03
C PRO A 87 -11.20 -3.78 -6.86
N PHE A 88 -10.78 -4.58 -5.87
CA PHE A 88 -9.37 -4.81 -5.56
C PHE A 88 -8.55 -5.34 -6.73
N ARG A 89 -9.14 -6.16 -7.62
CA ARG A 89 -8.48 -6.61 -8.86
C ARG A 89 -7.94 -5.47 -9.73
N ASN A 90 -8.55 -4.28 -9.68
CA ASN A 90 -8.09 -3.14 -10.45
C ASN A 90 -6.74 -2.65 -9.92
N ALA A 91 -6.54 -2.66 -8.59
CA ALA A 91 -5.25 -2.36 -7.99
C ALA A 91 -4.19 -3.41 -8.36
N LEU A 92 -4.54 -4.69 -8.35
CA LEU A 92 -3.64 -5.77 -8.79
C LEU A 92 -3.23 -5.63 -10.25
N HIS A 93 -4.18 -5.25 -11.12
CA HIS A 93 -3.88 -4.97 -12.52
C HIS A 93 -2.93 -3.78 -12.67
N LEU A 94 -3.16 -2.67 -11.94
CA LEU A 94 -2.24 -1.53 -11.91
C LEU A 94 -0.83 -1.93 -11.47
N MET A 95 -0.71 -2.76 -10.43
CA MET A 95 0.57 -3.29 -9.94
C MET A 95 1.29 -4.13 -11.00
N TYR A 96 0.56 -5.04 -11.66
CA TYR A 96 1.10 -5.91 -12.70
C TYR A 96 1.62 -5.12 -13.90
N GLU A 97 0.78 -4.25 -14.49
CA GLU A 97 1.10 -3.50 -15.70
C GLU A 97 2.29 -2.55 -15.50
N ASN A 98 2.41 -1.95 -14.32
CA ASN A 98 3.41 -0.91 -14.05
C ASN A 98 4.61 -1.41 -13.22
N GLY A 99 4.62 -2.67 -12.80
CA GLY A 99 5.74 -3.30 -12.09
C GLY A 99 6.00 -2.75 -10.69
N TYR A 100 5.02 -2.14 -10.02
CA TYR A 100 5.07 -1.73 -8.63
C TYR A 100 4.16 -2.60 -7.74
N ARG A 101 4.28 -2.49 -6.42
CA ARG A 101 3.60 -3.38 -5.45
C ARG A 101 2.69 -2.66 -4.47
N HIS A 102 2.56 -1.34 -4.59
CA HIS A 102 1.77 -0.51 -3.69
C HIS A 102 1.00 0.51 -4.53
N VAL A 103 -0.28 0.69 -4.24
CA VAL A 103 -1.14 1.69 -4.87
C VAL A 103 -1.80 2.52 -3.77
N PRO A 104 -1.57 3.84 -3.74
CA PRO A 104 -2.30 4.74 -2.86
C PRO A 104 -3.81 4.70 -3.12
N VAL A 105 -4.58 4.59 -2.05
CA VAL A 105 -6.04 4.73 -2.08
C VAL A 105 -6.38 6.14 -1.62
N VAL A 106 -7.21 6.83 -2.40
CA VAL A 106 -7.60 8.22 -2.13
C VAL A 106 -9.13 8.37 -2.07
N ASP A 107 -9.56 9.42 -1.39
CA ASP A 107 -10.92 9.96 -1.44
C ASP A 107 -10.82 11.47 -1.68
N GLY A 108 -11.27 11.93 -2.84
CA GLY A 108 -11.17 13.34 -3.23
C GLY A 108 -9.73 13.89 -3.23
N GLY A 109 -8.76 13.04 -3.59
CA GLY A 109 -7.32 13.38 -3.61
C GLY A 109 -6.62 13.27 -2.26
N ARG A 110 -7.35 13.04 -1.16
CA ARG A 110 -6.75 12.80 0.16
C ARG A 110 -6.43 11.32 0.32
N PRO A 111 -5.23 10.95 0.79
CA PRO A 111 -4.89 9.56 1.01
C PRO A 111 -5.65 8.97 2.20
N ILE A 112 -6.34 7.86 1.96
CA ILE A 112 -7.11 7.13 2.97
C ILE A 112 -6.59 5.70 3.21
N GLY A 113 -5.64 5.23 2.40
CA GLY A 113 -5.04 3.91 2.56
C GLY A 113 -3.98 3.60 1.52
N VAL A 114 -3.42 2.41 1.62
CA VAL A 114 -2.52 1.83 0.61
C VAL A 114 -2.89 0.38 0.46
N VAL A 115 -3.18 -0.05 -0.77
CA VAL A 115 -3.24 -1.46 -1.09
C VAL A 115 -1.90 -1.94 -1.64
N SER A 116 -1.53 -3.15 -1.29
CA SER A 116 -0.27 -3.78 -1.64
C SER A 116 -0.47 -5.14 -2.28
N ALA A 117 0.56 -5.63 -2.98
CA ALA A 117 0.54 -6.98 -3.51
C ALA A 117 0.43 -8.06 -2.41
N ARG A 118 0.77 -7.74 -1.14
CA ARG A 118 0.60 -8.67 -0.01
C ARG A 118 -0.85 -8.87 0.36
N ASP A 119 -1.70 -7.87 0.13
CA ASP A 119 -3.12 -7.92 0.49
C ASP A 119 -3.86 -8.95 -0.36
N ALA A 120 -3.32 -9.31 -1.54
CA ALA A 120 -3.81 -10.42 -2.34
C ALA A 120 -3.77 -11.75 -1.59
N LEU A 121 -2.70 -11.99 -0.82
CA LEU A 121 -2.58 -13.21 -0.03
C LEU A 121 -3.62 -13.28 1.09
N GLY A 122 -3.96 -12.13 1.68
CA GLY A 122 -5.02 -12.04 2.69
C GLY A 122 -6.40 -12.25 2.06
N ALA A 123 -6.66 -11.64 0.91
CA ALA A 123 -7.93 -11.83 0.19
C ALA A 123 -8.13 -13.28 -0.25
N ASP A 124 -7.08 -13.95 -0.73
CA ASP A 124 -7.12 -15.37 -1.09
C ASP A 124 -7.40 -16.26 0.14
N LEU A 125 -6.86 -15.88 1.31
CA LEU A 125 -7.12 -16.60 2.57
C LEU A 125 -8.58 -16.47 3.02
N VAL A 126 -9.17 -15.28 2.92
CA VAL A 126 -10.59 -15.05 3.26
C VAL A 126 -11.52 -15.81 2.31
N GLU A 127 -11.21 -15.83 1.02
CA GLU A 127 -11.94 -16.64 0.04
C GLU A 127 -11.85 -18.14 0.38
N PHE A 128 -10.65 -18.61 0.74
CA PHE A 128 -10.43 -19.99 1.16
C PHE A 128 -11.20 -20.37 2.44
N GLU A 129 -11.21 -19.51 3.46
CA GLU A 129 -11.99 -19.72 4.70
C GLU A 129 -13.49 -19.79 4.41
N SER A 130 -14.01 -18.90 3.56
CA SER A 130 -15.42 -18.91 3.14
C SER A 130 -15.80 -20.21 2.42
N ASP A 131 -14.92 -20.70 1.53
CA ASP A 131 -15.13 -21.98 0.84
C ASP A 131 -15.16 -23.18 1.79
N LEU A 132 -14.38 -23.14 2.89
CA LEU A 132 -14.40 -24.17 3.92
C LEU A 132 -15.70 -24.16 4.73
N GLU A 133 -16.16 -22.99 5.16
CA GLU A 133 -17.43 -22.84 5.90
C GLU A 133 -18.63 -23.33 5.08
N VAL A 134 -18.68 -23.02 3.78
CA VAL A 134 -19.73 -23.51 2.89
C VAL A 134 -19.74 -25.04 2.82
N ARG A 135 -18.56 -25.68 2.77
CA ARG A 135 -18.43 -27.15 2.75
C ARG A 135 -18.87 -27.78 4.07
N GLU A 136 -18.49 -27.19 5.20
CA GLU A 136 -18.93 -27.67 6.52
C GLU A 136 -20.46 -27.60 6.64
N ASN A 137 -21.06 -26.47 6.29
CA ASN A 137 -22.52 -26.27 6.31
C ASN A 137 -23.26 -27.27 5.39
N ILE A 138 -22.74 -27.52 4.18
CA ILE A 138 -23.34 -28.51 3.28
C ILE A 138 -23.24 -29.93 3.88
N SER A 139 -22.13 -30.25 4.55
CA SER A 139 -21.95 -31.56 5.19
C SER A 139 -22.91 -31.78 6.36
N GLU A 140 -23.24 -30.73 7.13
CA GLU A 140 -24.22 -30.79 8.23
C GLU A 140 -25.67 -30.91 7.72
N ILE A 141 -25.99 -30.36 6.55
CA ILE A 141 -27.34 -30.45 5.96
C ILE A 141 -27.59 -31.81 5.29
N LEU A 142 -26.53 -32.44 4.76
CA LEU A 142 -26.61 -33.69 4.00
C LEU A 142 -26.28 -34.94 4.84
N GLY A 143 -25.83 -34.76 6.09
CA GLY A 143 -25.63 -35.83 7.09
C GLY A 143 -26.82 -36.02 8.01
#